data_AF-A0A3D0CFT7-F1
#
_entry.id   AF-A0A3D0CFT7-F1
#
_cell.length_a   1.000
_cell.length_b   1.000
_cell.length_c   1.000
_cell.angle_alpha   90.00
_cell.angle_beta   90.00
_cell.angle_gamma   90.00
#
_symmetry.space_group_name_H-M   'P 1'
#
loop_
_entity.id
_entity.type
_entity.pdbx_description
1 polymer ?
#
loop_
_entity_poly.entity_id
_entity_poly.type
_entity_poly.pdbx_seq_one_letter_code
_entity_poly.pdbx_strand_id
1 'polypeptide(L)'
;RLLYRMHYRLHYLSTKVSYWIVGFCTMLMLLAVITGVVIHKKIFTDFFTFRVKKGLIGWLDIHNVLSVIALPFHFMITYSGLLFFLFTYMALSTNLQTNEDEYREMRKEIYPRTIHAESANQPTEMQEFSLLYQQAKNTWQKDELSAIEVFAANDRNAQVLFIRHETDITYNPNDQVMVNAITGEVIKQTPREYTVAGMIHNGFYSLHEGQFAGPLARWIYFLTGLIGTAMIASGLILWTTKRKPKQLKNPNGPDFGYRLVEQLNIGTIVGLPIAIAMYFYANRILPVGMVGRVDWEANVMFISWALFLIYPAFRPATKAWREQLQLAALVYMALPLVNALTTDKHLVNSLQQQDWGLAAFDLTFFTIGCCFAFSAYKYKTLLPEKAVSRKVTRPDSSLDNDNRLQLPRVSKENG
;
A
#
# COMPACT_ATOMS: atom_id res chain seq x y z
N ARG A 1 -7.03 -3.72 11.85
CA ARG A 1 -5.73 -4.37 12.17
C ARG A 1 -5.25 -5.35 11.09
N LEU A 2 -6.13 -6.08 10.38
CA LEU A 2 -5.72 -7.05 9.35
C LEU A 2 -4.83 -6.41 8.26
N LEU A 3 -5.32 -5.36 7.59
CA LEU A 3 -4.60 -4.70 6.49
C LEU A 3 -3.20 -4.22 6.90
N TYR A 4 -3.07 -3.63 8.09
CA TYR A 4 -1.78 -3.21 8.65
C TYR A 4 -0.81 -4.40 8.82
N ARG A 5 -1.28 -5.52 9.40
CA ARG A 5 -0.43 -6.72 9.55
C ARG A 5 -0.01 -7.31 8.21
N MET A 6 -0.86 -7.24 7.19
CA MET A 6 -0.53 -7.73 5.85
C MET A 6 0.56 -6.93 5.14
N HIS A 7 0.89 -5.73 5.63
CA HIS A 7 2.00 -4.95 5.12
C HIS A 7 3.35 -5.68 5.30
N TYR A 8 3.52 -6.44 6.39
CA TYR A 8 4.78 -7.12 6.72
C TYR A 8 4.63 -8.63 7.02
N ARG A 9 3.40 -9.16 7.08
CA ARG A 9 3.12 -10.58 7.37
C ARG A 9 2.01 -11.15 6.50
N LEU A 10 2.30 -12.25 5.79
CA LEU A 10 1.33 -12.94 4.93
C LEU A 10 0.33 -13.71 5.80
N HIS A 11 -0.97 -13.44 5.64
CA HIS A 11 -2.00 -13.84 6.60
C HIS A 11 -2.09 -15.35 6.88
N TYR A 12 -1.98 -16.19 5.85
CA TYR A 12 -2.07 -17.65 5.96
C TYR A 12 -0.71 -18.36 6.05
N LEU A 13 0.40 -17.61 6.14
CA LEU A 13 1.73 -18.19 6.30
C LEU A 13 2.27 -17.91 7.69
N SER A 14 3.20 -18.76 8.13
CA SER A 14 3.89 -18.52 9.40
C SER A 14 4.64 -17.19 9.37
N THR A 15 4.78 -16.57 10.54
CA THR A 15 5.50 -15.29 10.68
C THR A 15 6.93 -15.38 10.13
N LYS A 16 7.64 -16.47 10.41
CA LYS A 16 9.02 -16.68 9.93
C LYS A 16 9.09 -16.71 8.41
N VAL A 17 8.23 -17.48 7.76
CA VAL A 17 8.19 -17.58 6.28
C VAL A 17 7.78 -16.25 5.66
N SER A 18 6.81 -15.57 6.28
CA SER A 18 6.38 -14.25 5.82
C SER A 18 7.52 -13.23 5.82
N TYR A 19 8.31 -13.17 6.90
CA TYR A 19 9.42 -12.21 7.01
C TYR A 19 10.49 -12.46 5.97
N TRP A 20 10.80 -13.73 5.67
CA TRP A 20 11.73 -14.08 4.60
C TRP A 20 11.21 -13.66 3.22
N ILE A 21 9.96 -13.98 2.90
CA ILE A 21 9.36 -13.66 1.59
C ILE A 21 9.25 -12.15 1.42
N VAL A 22 8.62 -11.46 2.37
CA VAL A 22 8.43 -10.00 2.32
C VAL A 22 9.78 -9.31 2.27
N GLY A 23 10.71 -9.70 3.15
CA GLY A 23 12.05 -9.15 3.18
C GLY A 23 12.80 -9.32 1.85
N PHE A 24 12.72 -10.50 1.23
CA PHE A 24 13.32 -10.74 -0.09
C PHE A 24 12.67 -9.88 -1.17
N CYS A 25 11.34 -9.77 -1.19
CA CYS A 25 10.61 -8.87 -2.10
C CYS A 25 11.01 -7.40 -1.89
N THR A 26 11.17 -6.95 -0.66
CA THR A 26 11.65 -5.60 -0.34
C THR A 26 13.06 -5.37 -0.86
N MET A 27 13.95 -6.37 -0.77
CA MET A 27 15.31 -6.28 -1.32
C MET A 27 15.31 -6.17 -2.84
N LEU A 28 14.46 -6.95 -3.52
CA LEU A 28 14.25 -6.83 -4.98
C LEU A 28 13.68 -5.45 -5.35
N MET A 29 12.76 -4.91 -4.55
CA MET A 29 12.22 -3.57 -4.76
C MET A 29 13.29 -2.48 -4.60
N LEU A 30 14.12 -2.56 -3.57
CA LEU A 30 15.24 -1.63 -3.39
C LEU A 30 16.23 -1.73 -4.55
N LEU A 31 16.57 -2.95 -5.00
CA LEU A 31 17.40 -3.16 -6.18
C LEU A 31 16.75 -2.56 -7.43
N ALA A 32 15.44 -2.72 -7.62
CA ALA A 32 14.72 -2.13 -8.74
C ALA A 32 14.75 -0.59 -8.70
N VAL A 33 14.64 0.02 -7.51
CA VAL A 33 14.77 1.47 -7.34
C VAL A 33 16.18 1.94 -7.71
N ILE A 34 17.22 1.30 -7.17
CA ILE A 34 18.62 1.66 -7.45
C ILE A 34 18.93 1.48 -8.94
N THR A 35 18.59 0.32 -9.52
CA THR A 35 18.84 0.05 -10.93
C THR A 35 18.03 0.97 -11.85
N GLY A 36 16.80 1.33 -11.48
CA GLY A 36 16.00 2.32 -12.19
C GLY A 36 16.69 3.68 -12.29
N VAL A 37 17.27 4.16 -11.19
CA VAL A 37 18.05 5.41 -11.16
C VAL A 37 19.31 5.31 -12.02
N VAL A 38 20.05 4.19 -11.91
CA VAL A 38 21.30 3.99 -12.66
C VAL A 38 21.07 3.89 -14.17
N ILE A 39 20.03 3.16 -14.60
CA ILE A 39 19.74 2.93 -16.01
C ILE A 39 19.19 4.20 -16.67
N HIS A 40 18.34 4.95 -15.97
CA HIS A 40 17.77 6.20 -16.48
C HIS A 40 18.73 7.39 -16.30
N LYS A 41 19.84 7.40 -17.06
CA LYS A 41 20.83 8.50 -17.05
C LYS A 41 20.22 9.90 -17.33
N LYS A 42 19.04 9.94 -17.95
CA LYS A 42 18.27 11.15 -18.30
C LYS A 42 17.01 11.36 -17.45
N ILE A 43 16.88 10.68 -16.31
CA ILE A 43 15.66 10.69 -15.48
C ILE A 43 15.20 12.12 -15.14
N PHE A 44 16.13 13.02 -14.81
CA PHE A 44 15.84 14.41 -14.49
C PHE A 44 15.48 15.25 -15.72
N THR A 45 16.12 15.03 -16.88
CA THR A 45 15.78 15.77 -18.10
C THR A 45 14.43 15.34 -18.68
N ASP A 46 14.12 14.04 -18.56
CA ASP A 46 12.85 13.46 -18.99
C ASP A 46 11.71 13.90 -18.06
N PHE A 47 11.99 14.14 -16.77
CA PHE A 47 11.05 14.73 -15.82
C PHE A 47 10.55 16.12 -16.24
N PHE A 48 11.46 17.00 -16.70
CA PHE A 48 11.11 18.36 -17.14
C PHE A 48 10.54 18.43 -18.56
N THR A 49 10.58 17.34 -19.33
CA THR A 49 10.07 17.29 -20.71
C THR A 49 8.74 16.55 -20.78
N PHE A 50 7.71 17.10 -20.14
CA PHE A 50 6.36 16.57 -20.28
C PHE A 50 5.83 16.81 -21.70
N ARG A 51 5.75 15.76 -22.51
CA ARG A 51 5.16 15.87 -23.86
C ARG A 51 3.71 15.43 -23.75
N VAL A 52 2.79 16.37 -23.89
CA VAL A 52 1.34 16.10 -23.96
C VAL A 52 1.02 15.40 -25.29
N LYS A 53 1.44 14.13 -25.44
CA LYS A 53 1.20 13.30 -26.62
C LYS A 53 0.24 12.17 -26.26
N LYS A 54 -0.74 11.90 -27.14
CA LYS A 54 -1.67 10.78 -26.97
C LYS A 54 -0.93 9.43 -27.15
N GLY A 55 -1.32 8.41 -26.38
CA GLY A 55 -0.84 7.04 -26.54
C GLY A 55 0.34 6.64 -25.65
N LEU A 56 1.14 5.67 -26.10
CA LEU A 56 2.21 5.02 -25.31
C LEU A 56 3.27 6.01 -24.80
N ILE A 57 3.57 7.05 -25.57
CA ILE A 57 4.58 8.05 -25.22
C ILE A 57 4.12 8.92 -24.05
N GLY A 58 2.86 9.37 -24.04
CA GLY A 58 2.31 10.12 -22.91
C GLY A 58 2.22 9.27 -21.63
N TRP A 59 1.90 7.99 -21.75
CA TRP A 59 1.93 7.06 -20.61
C TRP A 59 3.34 6.83 -20.06
N LEU A 60 4.35 6.77 -20.93
CA LEU A 60 5.75 6.68 -20.53
C LEU A 60 6.19 7.95 -19.79
N ASP A 61 5.81 9.13 -20.30
CA ASP A 61 6.12 10.40 -19.65
C ASP A 61 5.43 10.50 -18.27
N ILE A 62 4.17 10.05 -18.13
CA ILE A 62 3.49 9.95 -16.82
C ILE A 62 4.24 9.01 -15.88
N HIS A 63 4.61 7.81 -16.35
CA HIS A 63 5.37 6.85 -15.55
C HIS A 63 6.68 7.46 -15.03
N ASN A 64 7.43 8.13 -15.91
CA ASN A 64 8.68 8.80 -15.54
C ASN A 64 8.45 9.89 -14.48
N VAL A 65 7.44 10.74 -14.65
CA VAL A 65 7.10 11.80 -13.69
C VAL A 65 6.76 11.23 -12.31
N LEU A 66 5.91 10.21 -12.25
CA LEU A 66 5.55 9.54 -11.01
C LEU A 66 6.77 8.89 -10.34
N SER A 67 7.64 8.26 -11.12
CA SER A 67 8.87 7.63 -10.63
C SER A 67 9.81 8.65 -9.98
N VAL A 68 10.02 9.82 -10.60
CA VAL A 68 10.96 10.83 -10.05
C VAL A 68 10.41 11.47 -8.79
N ILE A 69 9.13 11.90 -8.79
CA ILE A 69 8.52 12.62 -7.65
C ILE A 69 8.57 11.76 -6.39
N ALA A 70 8.24 10.49 -6.52
CA ALA A 70 8.17 9.61 -5.37
C ALA A 70 9.49 8.90 -5.07
N LEU A 71 10.55 9.10 -5.86
CA LEU A 71 11.82 8.37 -5.70
C LEU A 71 12.41 8.47 -4.29
N PRO A 72 12.51 9.66 -3.65
CA PRO A 72 13.07 9.76 -2.30
C PRO A 72 12.25 8.96 -1.28
N PHE A 73 10.93 9.01 -1.41
CA PHE A 73 10.02 8.26 -0.55
C PHE A 73 10.15 6.75 -0.78
N HIS A 74 10.21 6.28 -2.02
CA HIS A 74 10.39 4.85 -2.34
C HIS A 74 11.72 4.31 -1.81
N PHE A 75 12.80 5.06 -1.97
CA PHE A 75 14.09 4.66 -1.43
C PHE A 75 14.03 4.60 0.10
N MET A 76 13.50 5.64 0.75
CA MET A 76 13.36 5.68 2.20
C MET A 76 12.50 4.51 2.72
N ILE A 77 11.31 4.28 2.18
CA ILE A 77 10.36 3.28 2.68
C ILE A 77 10.86 1.84 2.44
N THR A 78 11.53 1.58 1.33
CA THR A 78 12.09 0.25 1.03
C THR A 78 13.32 -0.05 1.86
N TYR A 79 14.23 0.92 2.01
CA TYR A 79 15.42 0.77 2.84
C TYR A 79 15.06 0.59 4.31
N SER A 80 14.21 1.46 4.85
CA SER A 80 13.71 1.33 6.23
C SER A 80 12.94 0.03 6.45
N GLY A 81 12.13 -0.41 5.47
CA GLY A 81 11.43 -1.70 5.54
C GLY A 81 12.36 -2.91 5.66
N LEU A 82 13.58 -2.87 5.08
CA LEU A 82 14.58 -3.92 5.29
C LEU A 82 15.15 -3.91 6.71
N LEU A 83 15.26 -2.74 7.34
CA LEU A 83 15.75 -2.62 8.71
C LEU A 83 14.82 -3.29 9.73
N PHE A 84 13.51 -3.35 9.48
CA PHE A 84 12.58 -4.13 10.31
C PHE A 84 12.94 -5.62 10.36
N PHE A 85 13.55 -6.14 9.29
CA PHE A 85 13.95 -7.53 9.18
C PHE A 85 15.44 -7.75 9.54
N LEU A 86 16.14 -6.73 10.07
CA LEU A 86 17.56 -6.80 10.45
C LEU A 86 17.90 -8.08 11.22
N PHE A 87 17.15 -8.35 12.28
CA PHE A 87 17.35 -9.52 13.14
C PHE A 87 16.99 -10.86 12.48
N THR A 88 16.15 -10.84 11.43
CA THR A 88 15.86 -12.01 10.61
C THR A 88 17.06 -12.35 9.72
N TYR A 89 17.70 -11.35 9.13
CA TYR A 89 18.88 -11.55 8.29
C TYR A 89 20.14 -11.84 9.10
N MET A 90 20.29 -11.20 10.25
CA MET A 90 21.43 -11.41 11.14
C MET A 90 21.51 -12.86 11.61
N ALA A 91 20.38 -13.55 11.73
CA ALA A 91 20.34 -14.98 12.04
C ALA A 91 21.08 -15.87 11.01
N LEU A 92 21.29 -15.39 9.77
CA LEU A 92 22.14 -16.09 8.79
C LEU A 92 23.63 -15.85 9.01
N SER A 93 24.00 -14.75 9.67
CA SER A 93 25.39 -14.35 9.93
C SER A 93 25.87 -14.78 11.31
N THR A 94 24.98 -14.93 12.29
CA THR A 94 25.30 -15.48 13.60
C THR A 94 25.64 -16.96 13.44
N ASN A 95 26.74 -17.41 14.05
CA ASN A 95 27.09 -18.83 14.04
C ASN A 95 25.94 -19.66 14.64
N LEU A 96 25.81 -20.93 14.23
CA LEU A 96 24.88 -21.90 14.83
C LEU A 96 25.07 -22.07 16.36
N GLN A 97 26.12 -21.48 16.93
CA GLN A 97 26.49 -21.50 18.35
C GLN A 97 26.10 -20.23 19.12
N THR A 98 25.51 -19.21 18.48
CA THR A 98 25.04 -18.03 19.21
C THR A 98 23.91 -18.44 20.15
N ASN A 99 24.17 -18.34 21.44
CA ASN A 99 23.21 -18.70 22.47
C ASN A 99 22.07 -17.67 22.50
N GLU A 100 20.88 -18.07 22.97
CA GLU A 100 19.72 -17.17 23.07
C GLU A 100 20.01 -15.91 23.91
N ASP A 101 20.87 -16.01 24.92
CA ASP A 101 21.28 -14.87 25.74
C ASP A 101 22.15 -13.88 24.97
N GLU A 102 23.11 -14.36 24.16
CA GLU A 102 23.91 -13.48 23.29
C GLU A 102 23.01 -12.75 22.27
N TYR A 103 22.05 -13.47 21.69
CA TYR A 103 21.07 -12.86 20.78
C TYR A 103 20.15 -11.85 21.48
N ARG A 104 19.83 -12.07 22.77
CA ARG A 104 19.10 -11.08 23.60
C ARG A 104 19.95 -9.85 23.87
N GLU A 105 21.23 -9.99 24.20
CA GLU A 105 22.14 -8.85 24.41
C GLU A 105 22.29 -8.02 23.14
N MET A 106 22.53 -8.65 21.98
CA MET A 106 22.59 -7.94 20.68
C MET A 106 21.32 -7.15 20.38
N ARG A 107 20.14 -7.68 20.75
CA ARG A 107 18.87 -6.96 20.57
C ARG A 107 18.75 -5.74 21.48
N LYS A 108 19.35 -5.74 22.68
CA LYS A 108 19.30 -4.59 23.60
C LYS A 108 20.05 -3.39 23.05
N GLU A 109 21.11 -3.60 22.25
CA GLU A 109 21.88 -2.50 21.65
C GLU A 109 21.07 -1.66 20.65
N ILE A 110 20.10 -2.30 19.98
CA ILE A 110 19.21 -1.66 19.00
C ILE A 110 17.88 -1.24 19.63
N TYR A 111 17.34 -2.07 20.54
CA TYR A 111 16.09 -1.84 21.24
C TYR A 111 16.32 -1.78 22.75
N PRO A 112 16.83 -0.66 23.28
CA PRO A 112 16.96 -0.48 24.71
C PRO A 112 15.56 -0.52 25.35
N ARG A 113 15.40 -1.33 26.39
CA ARG A 113 14.12 -1.48 27.10
C ARG A 113 13.98 -0.44 28.19
N THR A 114 12.74 -0.03 28.46
CA THR A 114 12.44 0.69 29.70
C THR A 114 12.64 -0.24 30.89
N ILE A 115 13.51 0.17 31.81
CA ILE A 115 13.74 -0.52 33.07
C ILE A 115 12.49 -0.35 33.94
N HIS A 116 11.93 -1.46 34.39
CA HIS A 116 10.77 -1.51 35.27
C HIS A 116 11.02 -2.56 36.37
N ALA A 117 10.29 -2.46 37.48
CA ALA A 117 10.41 -3.42 38.57
C ALA A 117 9.77 -4.77 38.18
N GLU A 118 10.37 -5.86 38.61
CA GLU A 118 9.76 -7.19 38.52
C GLU A 118 8.66 -7.36 39.58
N SER A 119 7.74 -8.30 39.33
CA SER A 119 6.68 -8.66 40.28
C SER A 119 7.25 -9.11 41.62
N ALA A 120 6.80 -8.51 42.72
CA ALA A 120 7.10 -8.95 44.08
C ALA A 120 6.30 -10.20 44.47
N ASN A 121 5.31 -10.60 43.66
CA ASN A 121 4.33 -11.66 43.94
C ASN A 121 3.54 -11.41 45.23
N GLN A 122 3.28 -10.14 45.52
CA GLN A 122 2.50 -9.67 46.66
C GLN A 122 1.28 -8.90 46.13
N PRO A 123 0.09 -9.54 46.09
CA PRO A 123 -1.12 -8.93 45.58
C PRO A 123 -1.41 -7.62 46.31
N THR A 124 -1.47 -6.52 45.55
CA THR A 124 -1.75 -5.18 46.07
C THR A 124 -2.67 -4.47 45.09
N GLU A 125 -3.72 -3.84 45.61
CA GLU A 125 -4.68 -3.10 44.79
C GLU A 125 -4.04 -1.84 44.22
N MET A 126 -4.16 -1.65 42.91
CA MET A 126 -3.67 -0.45 42.23
C MET A 126 -4.62 0.72 42.43
N GLN A 127 -4.07 1.93 42.42
CA GLN A 127 -4.88 3.13 42.33
C GLN A 127 -5.60 3.22 40.97
N GLU A 128 -6.69 3.97 40.97
CA GLU A 128 -7.45 4.28 39.76
C GLU A 128 -6.57 4.91 38.67
N PHE A 129 -6.68 4.38 37.45
CA PHE A 129 -5.90 4.88 36.30
C PHE A 129 -6.08 6.37 36.05
N SER A 130 -7.27 6.90 36.36
CA SER A 130 -7.57 8.33 36.23
C SER A 130 -6.66 9.19 37.12
N LEU A 131 -6.40 8.76 38.36
CA LEU A 131 -5.51 9.45 39.31
C LEU A 131 -4.05 9.34 38.87
N LEU A 132 -3.62 8.15 38.46
CA LEU A 132 -2.27 7.91 37.95
C LEU A 132 -2.01 8.75 36.69
N TYR A 133 -3.00 8.87 35.81
CA TYR A 133 -2.88 9.67 34.61
C TYR A 133 -2.76 11.17 34.90
N GLN A 134 -3.44 11.69 35.93
CA GLN A 134 -3.28 13.10 36.34
C GLN A 134 -1.83 13.41 36.74
N GLN A 135 -1.13 12.47 37.38
CA GLN A 135 0.29 12.64 37.74
C GLN A 135 1.17 12.76 36.50
N ALA A 136 0.94 11.91 35.50
CA ALA A 136 1.63 12.01 34.22
C ALA A 136 1.28 13.31 33.47
N LYS A 137 0.01 13.70 33.45
CA LYS A 137 -0.48 14.92 32.81
C LYS A 137 0.16 16.18 33.40
N ASN A 138 0.33 16.24 34.72
CA ASN A 138 0.99 17.36 35.40
C ASN A 138 2.44 17.55 34.94
N THR A 139 3.11 16.47 34.52
CA THR A 139 4.48 16.53 34.01
C THR A 139 4.53 17.02 32.56
N TRP A 140 3.56 16.63 31.72
CA TRP A 140 3.58 16.91 30.27
C TRP A 140 2.93 18.23 29.83
N GLN A 141 2.07 18.84 30.65
CA GLN A 141 1.37 20.10 30.39
C GLN A 141 0.39 20.13 29.18
N LYS A 142 0.53 19.21 28.20
CA LYS A 142 -0.37 19.04 27.04
C LYS A 142 -0.94 17.63 26.94
N ASP A 143 -2.17 17.53 26.45
CA ASP A 143 -2.98 16.31 26.36
C ASP A 143 -2.77 15.55 25.04
N GLU A 144 -1.87 14.56 25.01
CA GLU A 144 -1.75 13.62 23.87
C GLU A 144 -1.29 12.23 24.33
N LEU A 145 -2.06 11.57 25.21
CA LEU A 145 -1.80 10.19 25.61
C LEU A 145 -1.95 9.25 24.40
N SER A 146 -0.91 8.49 24.08
CA SER A 146 -0.89 7.53 22.98
C SER A 146 -1.11 6.09 23.46
N ALA A 147 -0.40 5.70 24.51
CA ALA A 147 -0.47 4.35 25.05
C ALA A 147 -0.27 4.32 26.57
N ILE A 148 -0.80 3.27 27.19
CA ILE A 148 -0.58 2.94 28.60
C ILE A 148 -0.02 1.51 28.63
N GLU A 149 1.14 1.35 29.26
CA GLU A 149 1.71 0.04 29.55
C GLU A 149 1.67 -0.20 31.06
N VAL A 150 1.22 -1.38 31.47
CA VAL A 150 1.12 -1.76 32.88
C VAL A 150 2.08 -2.90 33.14
N PHE A 151 3.00 -2.68 34.08
CA PHE A 151 3.96 -3.66 34.57
C PHE A 151 3.52 -4.17 35.94
N ALA A 152 3.69 -5.47 36.19
CA ALA A 152 3.34 -6.13 37.44
C ALA A 152 1.93 -5.75 37.95
N ALA A 153 0.91 -5.90 37.10
CA ALA A 153 -0.46 -5.48 37.44
C ALA A 153 -0.99 -6.15 38.73
N ASN A 154 -1.61 -5.37 39.61
CA ASN A 154 -2.12 -5.80 40.92
C ASN A 154 -1.06 -6.41 41.85
N ASP A 155 0.19 -5.97 41.73
CA ASP A 155 1.30 -6.35 42.60
C ASP A 155 1.83 -5.13 43.37
N ARG A 156 2.53 -5.36 44.48
CA ARG A 156 3.21 -4.30 45.24
C ARG A 156 4.15 -3.45 44.39
N ASN A 157 4.79 -4.04 43.38
CA ASN A 157 5.69 -3.36 42.45
C ASN A 157 4.99 -2.88 41.17
N ALA A 158 3.65 -2.80 41.17
CA ALA A 158 2.89 -2.35 40.01
C ALA A 158 3.33 -0.95 39.55
N GLN A 159 3.59 -0.81 38.25
CA GLN A 159 4.01 0.44 37.62
C GLN A 159 3.18 0.67 36.37
N VAL A 160 2.77 1.93 36.16
CA VAL A 160 2.06 2.34 34.95
C VAL A 160 2.93 3.31 34.19
N LEU A 161 3.28 2.95 32.96
CA LEU A 161 3.98 3.79 32.01
C LEU A 161 2.96 4.45 31.09
N PHE A 162 2.87 5.77 31.18
CA PHE A 162 2.15 6.57 30.22
C PHE A 162 3.10 6.98 29.10
N ILE A 163 2.65 6.83 27.86
CA ILE A 163 3.42 7.19 26.65
C ILE A 163 2.64 8.24 25.88
N ARG A 164 3.29 9.36 25.59
CA ARG A 164 2.77 10.46 24.77
C ARG A 164 2.84 10.12 23.28
N HIS A 165 2.01 10.76 22.45
CA HIS A 165 2.16 10.71 21.00
C HIS A 165 3.54 11.23 20.60
N GLU A 166 4.27 10.44 19.80
CA GLU A 166 5.61 10.78 19.35
C GLU A 166 5.53 11.92 18.34
N THR A 167 6.11 13.07 18.68
CA THR A 167 6.25 14.22 17.76
C THR A 167 7.61 14.28 17.10
N ASP A 168 8.59 13.55 17.65
CA ASP A 168 9.98 13.57 17.22
C ASP A 168 10.31 12.33 16.38
N ILE A 169 11.24 12.49 15.42
CA ILE A 169 11.71 11.38 14.57
C ILE A 169 12.57 10.39 15.38
N THR A 170 13.19 10.87 16.47
CA THR A 170 14.06 10.07 17.33
C THR A 170 13.48 9.99 18.73
N TYR A 171 13.90 8.97 19.50
CA TYR A 171 13.52 8.80 20.89
C TYR A 171 13.65 10.10 21.70
N ASN A 172 12.55 10.50 22.33
CA ASN A 172 12.52 11.57 23.30
C ASN A 172 12.16 10.97 24.68
N PRO A 173 13.07 11.00 25.67
CA PRO A 173 12.80 10.45 27.00
C PRO A 173 11.66 11.16 27.72
N ASN A 174 11.33 12.40 27.33
CA ASN A 174 10.25 13.16 27.96
C ASN A 174 8.85 12.71 27.52
N ASP A 175 8.75 11.86 26.49
CA ASP A 175 7.47 11.30 26.02
C ASP A 175 6.95 10.18 26.92
N GLN A 176 7.72 9.78 27.94
CA GLN A 176 7.41 8.67 28.83
C GLN A 176 7.40 9.13 30.28
N VAL A 177 6.32 8.82 30.99
CA VAL A 177 6.22 9.06 32.43
C VAL A 177 5.75 7.78 33.09
N MET A 178 6.59 7.25 33.97
CA MET A 178 6.26 6.09 34.78
C MET A 178 5.80 6.52 36.16
N VAL A 179 4.71 5.92 36.61
CA VAL A 179 4.08 6.20 37.90
C VAL A 179 3.99 4.90 38.67
N ASN A 180 4.30 4.94 39.97
CA ASN A 180 4.03 3.82 40.86
C ASN A 180 2.52 3.63 40.98
N ALA A 181 2.00 2.46 40.63
CA ALA A 181 0.56 2.23 40.58
C ALA A 181 -0.08 2.16 41.98
N ILE A 182 0.72 2.01 43.04
CA ILE A 182 0.25 1.90 44.44
C ILE A 182 0.33 3.25 45.16
N THR A 183 1.46 3.97 45.05
CA THR A 183 1.64 5.27 45.74
C THR A 183 1.18 6.46 44.91
N GLY A 184 1.11 6.31 43.57
CA GLY A 184 0.82 7.42 42.66
C GLY A 184 2.00 8.36 42.43
N GLU A 185 3.19 8.03 42.94
CA GLU A 185 4.38 8.87 42.76
C GLU A 185 5.02 8.66 41.38
N VAL A 186 5.46 9.75 40.75
CA VAL A 186 6.20 9.71 39.49
C VAL A 186 7.59 9.12 39.74
N ILE A 187 7.90 8.03 39.05
CA ILE A 187 9.18 7.36 39.09
C ILE A 187 10.11 8.04 38.08
N LYS A 188 11.21 8.61 38.57
CA LYS A 188 12.24 9.17 37.71
C LYS A 188 12.89 8.05 36.90
N GLN A 189 12.69 8.06 35.60
CA GLN A 189 13.29 7.08 34.70
C GLN A 189 14.71 7.49 34.31
N THR A 190 15.61 6.51 34.25
CA THR A 190 16.87 6.68 33.53
C THR A 190 16.57 6.68 32.03
N PRO A 191 16.95 7.73 31.27
CA PRO A 191 16.78 7.74 29.83
C PRO A 191 17.41 6.52 29.18
N ARG A 192 16.76 5.97 28.14
CA ARG A 192 17.34 4.89 27.34
C ARG A 192 18.62 5.38 26.67
N GLU A 193 19.71 4.66 26.85
CA GLU A 193 20.96 4.90 26.13
C GLU A 193 20.90 4.17 24.79
N TYR A 194 20.87 4.94 23.70
CA TYR A 194 20.93 4.38 22.36
C TYR A 194 22.37 4.38 21.87
N THR A 195 22.82 3.24 21.31
CA THR A 195 24.03 3.20 20.49
C THR A 195 23.84 4.04 19.22
N VAL A 196 24.92 4.42 18.54
CA VAL A 196 24.82 5.13 17.24
C VAL A 196 23.98 4.33 16.24
N ALA A 197 24.18 3.00 16.19
CA ALA A 197 23.39 2.10 15.34
C ALA A 197 21.91 2.07 15.77
N GLY A 198 21.64 2.02 17.07
CA GLY A 198 20.28 2.08 17.63
C GLY A 198 19.56 3.39 17.30
N MET A 199 20.25 4.54 17.36
CA MET A 199 19.68 5.84 16.97
C MET A 199 19.32 5.89 15.48
N ILE A 200 20.22 5.42 14.61
CA ILE A 200 19.96 5.35 13.16
C ILE A 200 18.77 4.43 12.88
N HIS A 201 18.74 3.25 13.50
CA HIS A 201 17.64 2.29 13.35
C HIS A 201 16.30 2.89 13.79
N ASN A 202 16.26 3.53 14.97
CA ASN A 202 15.08 4.21 15.49
C ASN A 202 14.60 5.32 14.54
N GLY A 203 15.52 6.17 14.06
CA GLY A 203 15.15 7.22 13.10
C GLY A 203 14.51 6.68 11.82
N PHE A 204 15.03 5.58 11.26
CA PHE A 204 14.39 4.93 10.11
C PHE A 204 13.06 4.24 10.45
N TYR A 205 12.94 3.67 11.64
CA TYR A 205 11.69 3.09 12.14
C TYR A 205 10.59 4.15 12.20
N SER A 206 10.87 5.28 12.85
CA SER A 206 9.95 6.42 12.95
C SER A 206 9.61 7.02 11.59
N LEU A 207 10.60 7.10 10.68
CA LEU A 207 10.39 7.52 9.30
C LEU A 207 9.47 6.55 8.53
N HIS A 208 9.56 5.25 8.78
CA HIS A 208 8.75 4.24 8.10
C HIS A 208 7.30 4.23 8.60
N GLU A 209 7.10 4.17 9.92
CA GLU A 209 5.77 4.16 10.53
C GLU A 209 5.10 5.54 10.45
N GLY A 210 5.87 6.61 10.28
CA GLY A 210 5.36 7.98 10.22
C GLY A 210 4.73 8.44 11.53
N GLN A 211 5.20 7.94 12.68
CA GLN A 211 4.63 8.23 14.00
C GLN A 211 4.67 9.73 14.31
N PHE A 212 5.80 10.38 14.00
CA PHE A 212 6.03 11.82 14.11
C PHE A 212 5.18 12.68 13.16
N ALA A 213 4.55 12.08 12.14
CA ALA A 213 3.89 12.83 11.08
C ALA A 213 2.59 13.47 11.60
N GLY A 214 2.55 14.80 11.62
CA GLY A 214 1.31 15.56 11.75
C GLY A 214 0.38 15.39 10.53
N PRO A 215 -0.83 15.97 10.55
CA PRO A 215 -1.84 15.74 9.51
C PRO A 215 -1.35 15.99 8.08
N LEU A 216 -0.60 17.07 7.84
CA LEU A 216 -0.06 17.39 6.52
C LEU A 216 0.95 16.34 6.04
N ALA A 217 1.88 15.93 6.91
CA ALA A 217 2.89 14.93 6.58
C ALA A 217 2.25 13.56 6.31
N ARG A 218 1.19 13.18 7.04
CA ARG A 218 0.42 11.96 6.76
C ARG A 218 -0.23 11.98 5.38
N TRP A 219 -0.75 13.12 4.94
CA TRP A 219 -1.26 13.27 3.58
C TRP A 219 -0.16 13.15 2.52
N ILE A 220 1.03 13.70 2.78
CA ILE A 220 2.18 13.52 1.88
C ILE A 220 2.53 12.02 1.77
N TYR A 221 2.67 11.32 2.89
CA TYR A 221 2.93 9.86 2.93
C TYR A 221 1.87 9.06 2.17
N PHE A 222 0.60 9.41 2.37
CA PHE A 222 -0.51 8.78 1.68
C PHE A 222 -0.44 8.99 0.16
N LEU A 223 -0.22 10.24 -0.28
CA LEU A 223 -0.15 10.60 -1.70
C LEU A 223 1.08 9.99 -2.38
N THR A 224 2.25 9.98 -1.74
CA THR A 224 3.46 9.34 -2.29
C THR A 224 3.29 7.82 -2.38
N GLY A 225 2.63 7.19 -1.41
CA GLY A 225 2.24 5.78 -1.49
C GLY A 225 1.29 5.48 -2.65
N LEU A 226 0.31 6.36 -2.89
CA LEU A 226 -0.61 6.23 -4.02
C LEU A 226 0.11 6.41 -5.37
N ILE A 227 1.02 7.39 -5.46
CA ILE A 227 1.89 7.60 -6.62
C ILE A 227 2.74 6.35 -6.88
N GLY A 228 3.29 5.73 -5.84
CA GLY A 228 4.05 4.49 -5.96
C GLY A 228 3.22 3.33 -6.50
N THR A 229 2.00 3.18 -6.02
CA THR A 229 1.05 2.19 -6.53
C THR A 229 0.74 2.45 -8.02
N ALA A 230 0.51 3.71 -8.40
CA ALA A 230 0.27 4.11 -9.79
C ALA A 230 1.49 3.89 -10.69
N MET A 231 2.70 4.14 -10.19
CA MET A 231 3.97 3.88 -10.89
C MET A 231 4.13 2.39 -11.21
N ILE A 232 3.90 1.50 -10.23
CA ILE A 232 3.98 0.04 -10.44
C ILE A 232 2.90 -0.40 -11.43
N ALA A 233 1.65 0.02 -11.23
CA ALA A 233 0.54 -0.33 -12.11
C ALA A 233 0.76 0.14 -13.55
N SER A 234 1.24 1.37 -13.75
CA SER A 234 1.54 1.91 -15.09
C SER A 234 2.69 1.16 -15.76
N GLY A 235 3.75 0.79 -15.03
CA GLY A 235 4.84 -0.03 -15.57
C GLY A 235 4.38 -1.40 -16.06
N LEU A 236 3.51 -2.07 -15.29
CA LEU A 236 2.90 -3.35 -15.64
C LEU A 236 2.01 -3.24 -16.89
N ILE A 237 1.18 -2.19 -16.98
CA ILE A 237 0.33 -1.92 -18.14
C ILE A 237 1.16 -1.57 -19.38
N LEU A 238 2.22 -0.77 -19.25
CA LEU A 238 3.13 -0.44 -20.33
C LEU A 238 3.82 -1.69 -20.89
N TRP A 239 4.26 -2.60 -20.01
CA TRP A 239 4.89 -3.85 -20.40
C TRP A 239 3.97 -4.72 -21.26
N THR A 240 2.70 -4.89 -20.85
CA THR A 240 1.72 -5.70 -21.61
C THR A 240 1.31 -5.01 -22.90
N THR A 241 1.12 -3.70 -22.88
CA THR A 241 0.72 -2.91 -24.06
C THR A 241 1.80 -2.90 -25.14
N LYS A 242 3.06 -2.73 -24.76
CA LYS A 242 4.20 -2.72 -25.69
C LYS A 242 4.40 -4.08 -26.38
N ARG A 243 4.11 -5.19 -25.68
CA ARG A 243 4.31 -6.56 -26.20
C ARG A 243 3.10 -7.11 -26.95
N LYS A 244 1.91 -6.54 -26.74
CA LYS A 244 0.66 -6.99 -27.36
C LYS A 244 0.73 -7.14 -28.88
N PRO A 245 1.28 -6.18 -29.67
CA PRO A 245 1.30 -6.31 -31.12
C PRO A 245 2.18 -7.47 -31.60
N LYS A 246 3.29 -7.77 -30.91
CA LYS A 246 4.16 -8.91 -31.23
C LYS A 246 3.46 -10.23 -30.93
N GLN A 247 2.76 -10.30 -29.79
CA GLN A 247 2.06 -11.50 -29.34
C GLN A 247 0.83 -11.84 -30.20
N LEU A 248 0.11 -10.81 -30.67
CA LEU A 248 -1.04 -11.01 -31.58
C LEU A 248 -0.63 -11.45 -32.99
N LYS A 249 0.63 -11.26 -33.38
CA LYS A 249 1.17 -11.72 -34.68
C LYS A 249 1.69 -13.16 -34.63
N ASN A 250 1.76 -13.78 -33.46
CA ASN A 250 2.23 -15.15 -33.31
C ASN A 250 1.16 -16.12 -33.91
N PRO A 251 1.52 -17.02 -34.84
CA PRO A 251 0.57 -17.95 -35.48
C PRO A 251 -0.19 -18.83 -34.48
N ASN A 252 0.46 -19.19 -33.36
CA ASN A 252 -0.11 -20.04 -32.31
C ASN A 252 -0.89 -19.23 -31.25
N GLY A 253 -1.08 -17.93 -31.46
CA GLY A 253 -1.65 -17.00 -30.50
C GLY A 253 -0.64 -16.53 -29.43
N PRO A 254 -1.09 -15.72 -28.46
CA PRO A 254 -0.21 -15.16 -27.43
C PRO A 254 0.38 -16.24 -26.52
N ASP A 255 1.67 -16.09 -26.20
CA ASP A 255 2.41 -17.01 -25.33
C ASP A 255 1.74 -17.11 -23.94
N PHE A 256 1.83 -18.27 -23.30
CA PHE A 256 1.27 -18.50 -21.96
C PHE A 256 1.74 -17.45 -20.94
N GLY A 257 3.05 -17.16 -20.91
CA GLY A 257 3.61 -16.18 -19.98
C GLY A 257 3.06 -14.77 -20.20
N TYR A 258 2.80 -14.37 -21.44
CA TYR A 258 2.17 -13.08 -21.73
C TYR A 258 0.73 -13.05 -21.20
N ARG A 259 -0.05 -14.10 -21.48
CA ARG A 259 -1.44 -14.21 -21.00
C ARG A 259 -1.52 -14.19 -19.48
N LEU A 260 -0.64 -14.92 -18.82
CA LEU A 260 -0.56 -14.97 -17.37
C LEU A 260 -0.32 -13.56 -16.79
N VAL A 261 0.67 -12.83 -17.31
CA VAL A 261 0.94 -11.45 -16.85
C VAL A 261 -0.23 -10.50 -17.15
N GLU A 262 -0.86 -10.60 -18.34
CA GLU A 262 -2.03 -9.77 -18.67
C GLU A 262 -3.20 -10.02 -17.70
N GLN A 263 -3.45 -11.28 -17.33
CA GLN A 263 -4.51 -11.68 -16.40
C GLN A 263 -4.21 -11.26 -14.95
N LEU A 264 -2.99 -11.53 -14.48
CA LEU A 264 -2.55 -11.14 -13.14
C LEU A 264 -2.57 -9.61 -12.96
N ASN A 265 -2.23 -8.85 -14.00
CA ASN A 265 -2.31 -7.39 -13.96
C ASN A 265 -3.74 -6.92 -13.71
N ILE A 266 -4.74 -7.49 -14.40
CA ILE A 266 -6.15 -7.12 -14.21
C ILE A 266 -6.59 -7.43 -12.78
N GLY A 267 -6.39 -8.68 -12.34
CA GLY A 267 -6.82 -9.14 -11.02
C GLY A 267 -6.07 -8.51 -9.86
N THR A 268 -4.85 -8.01 -10.07
CA THR A 268 -4.09 -7.31 -9.03
C THR A 268 -4.39 -5.82 -9.01
N ILE A 269 -4.43 -5.14 -10.16
CA ILE A 269 -4.60 -3.68 -10.23
C ILE A 269 -6.05 -3.29 -9.88
N VAL A 270 -7.04 -4.08 -10.29
CA VAL A 270 -8.46 -3.78 -10.04
C VAL A 270 -9.09 -4.79 -9.08
N GLY A 271 -8.75 -6.08 -9.23
CA GLY A 271 -9.31 -7.12 -8.36
C GLY A 271 -8.93 -7.01 -6.88
N LEU A 272 -7.70 -6.58 -6.55
CA LEU A 272 -7.29 -6.38 -5.15
C LEU A 272 -8.07 -5.23 -4.47
N PRO A 273 -8.22 -4.03 -5.07
CA PRO A 273 -9.13 -3.02 -4.54
C PRO A 273 -10.56 -3.52 -4.32
N ILE A 274 -11.13 -4.30 -5.26
CA ILE A 274 -12.45 -4.91 -5.06
C ILE A 274 -12.44 -5.83 -3.84
N ALA A 275 -11.43 -6.67 -3.69
CA ALA A 275 -11.31 -7.55 -2.52
C ALA A 275 -11.21 -6.78 -1.19
N ILE A 276 -10.47 -5.67 -1.17
CA ILE A 276 -10.39 -4.78 -0.02
C ILE A 276 -11.78 -4.17 0.28
N ALA A 277 -12.54 -3.75 -0.73
CA ALA A 277 -13.92 -3.31 -0.52
C ALA A 277 -14.76 -4.44 0.09
N MET A 278 -14.64 -5.68 -0.42
CA MET A 278 -15.36 -6.84 0.12
C MET A 278 -15.01 -7.16 1.58
N TYR A 279 -13.78 -6.88 2.03
CA TYR A 279 -13.41 -6.95 3.44
C TYR A 279 -14.28 -5.98 4.29
N PHE A 280 -14.48 -4.75 3.83
CA PHE A 280 -15.33 -3.77 4.53
C PHE A 280 -16.81 -4.17 4.51
N TYR A 281 -17.29 -4.75 3.42
CA TYR A 281 -18.64 -5.35 3.36
C TYR A 281 -18.79 -6.49 4.38
N ALA A 282 -17.81 -7.40 4.45
CA ALA A 282 -17.82 -8.50 5.42
C ALA A 282 -17.85 -7.97 6.85
N ASN A 283 -17.01 -6.98 7.16
CA ASN A 283 -17.02 -6.35 8.47
C ASN A 283 -18.38 -5.69 8.80
N ARG A 284 -19.17 -5.29 7.81
CA ARG A 284 -20.46 -4.66 8.06
C ARG A 284 -21.64 -5.61 8.15
N ILE A 285 -21.64 -6.63 7.30
CA ILE A 285 -22.79 -7.52 7.11
C ILE A 285 -22.68 -8.75 8.01
N LEU A 286 -21.47 -9.21 8.33
CA LEU A 286 -21.33 -10.39 9.19
C LEU A 286 -21.88 -10.09 10.60
N PRO A 287 -22.66 -11.01 11.20
CA PRO A 287 -23.20 -10.83 12.55
C PRO A 287 -22.10 -10.67 13.61
N VAL A 288 -22.34 -9.85 14.64
CA VAL A 288 -21.35 -9.60 15.72
C VAL A 288 -21.07 -10.85 16.55
N GLY A 289 -22.09 -11.66 16.83
CA GLY A 289 -21.95 -12.91 17.59
C GLY A 289 -21.43 -14.11 16.79
N MET A 290 -21.04 -13.93 15.53
CA MET A 290 -20.58 -15.04 14.70
C MET A 290 -19.22 -15.57 15.17
N VAL A 291 -19.14 -16.87 15.46
CA VAL A 291 -17.89 -17.55 15.80
C VAL A 291 -16.93 -17.47 14.61
N GLY A 292 -15.67 -17.09 14.87
CA GLY A 292 -14.65 -16.96 13.82
C GLY A 292 -14.90 -15.81 12.85
N ARG A 293 -15.73 -14.81 13.21
CA ARG A 293 -16.02 -13.64 12.37
C ARG A 293 -14.77 -12.98 11.80
N VAL A 294 -13.75 -12.76 12.63
CA VAL A 294 -12.51 -12.07 12.22
C VAL A 294 -11.79 -12.82 11.11
N ASP A 295 -11.77 -14.15 11.18
CA ASP A 295 -11.17 -15.00 10.14
C ASP A 295 -12.03 -14.98 8.87
N TRP A 296 -13.36 -14.95 9.01
CA TRP A 296 -14.27 -14.82 7.88
C TRP A 296 -14.16 -13.48 7.15
N GLU A 297 -13.94 -12.37 7.87
CA GLU A 297 -13.65 -11.07 7.24
C GLU A 297 -12.42 -11.17 6.32
N ALA A 298 -11.35 -11.84 6.78
CA ALA A 298 -10.17 -12.10 5.96
C ALA A 298 -10.46 -13.08 4.81
N ASN A 299 -11.16 -14.18 5.07
CA ASN A 299 -11.52 -15.18 4.05
C ASN A 299 -12.33 -14.55 2.91
N VAL A 300 -13.31 -13.69 3.21
CA VAL A 300 -14.10 -13.00 2.18
C VAL A 300 -13.21 -12.15 1.27
N MET A 301 -12.23 -11.45 1.83
CA MET A 301 -11.25 -10.68 1.06
C MET A 301 -10.46 -11.60 0.11
N PHE A 302 -9.84 -12.67 0.64
CA PHE A 302 -8.99 -13.55 -0.16
C PHE A 302 -9.77 -14.37 -1.19
N ILE A 303 -10.98 -14.85 -0.84
CA ILE A 303 -11.88 -15.54 -1.78
C ILE A 303 -12.27 -14.58 -2.91
N SER A 304 -12.67 -13.35 -2.57
CA SER A 304 -13.00 -12.33 -3.58
C SER A 304 -11.80 -12.05 -4.48
N TRP A 305 -10.61 -11.90 -3.91
CA TRP A 305 -9.40 -11.66 -4.68
C TRP A 305 -9.05 -12.83 -5.61
N ALA A 306 -9.14 -14.06 -5.14
CA ALA A 306 -8.93 -15.26 -5.95
C ALA A 306 -9.91 -15.34 -7.12
N LEU A 307 -11.19 -15.03 -6.90
CA LEU A 307 -12.20 -14.94 -7.95
C LEU A 307 -11.83 -13.90 -9.01
N PHE A 308 -11.37 -12.70 -8.60
CA PHE A 308 -10.98 -11.65 -9.55
C PHE A 308 -9.61 -11.86 -10.22
N LEU A 309 -8.73 -12.70 -9.64
CA LEU A 309 -7.52 -13.17 -10.31
C LEU A 309 -7.84 -14.20 -11.41
N ILE A 310 -8.81 -15.08 -11.16
CA ILE A 310 -9.21 -16.14 -12.08
C ILE A 310 -10.13 -15.62 -13.18
N TYR A 311 -11.00 -14.64 -12.89
CA TYR A 311 -12.01 -14.14 -13.82
C TYR A 311 -11.47 -13.73 -15.21
N PRO A 312 -10.33 -13.02 -15.34
CA PRO A 312 -9.76 -12.65 -16.63
C PRO A 312 -9.33 -13.85 -17.49
N ALA A 313 -9.18 -15.05 -16.91
CA ALA A 313 -8.88 -16.26 -17.67
C ALA A 313 -10.04 -16.71 -18.58
N PHE A 314 -11.28 -16.37 -18.21
CA PHE A 314 -12.50 -16.78 -18.91
C PHE A 314 -13.12 -15.66 -19.76
N ARG A 315 -12.42 -14.54 -19.93
CA ARG A 315 -12.90 -13.36 -20.65
C ARG A 315 -11.80 -12.75 -21.51
N PRO A 316 -12.13 -12.12 -22.66
CA PRO A 316 -11.18 -11.29 -23.36
C PRO A 316 -10.66 -10.18 -22.43
N ALA A 317 -9.36 -9.93 -22.43
CA ALA A 317 -8.71 -9.00 -21.50
C ALA A 317 -9.37 -7.61 -21.48
N THR A 318 -9.79 -7.10 -22.64
CA THR A 318 -10.48 -5.80 -22.74
C THR A 318 -11.83 -5.79 -22.03
N LYS A 319 -12.56 -6.91 -22.09
CA LYS A 319 -13.84 -7.06 -21.40
C LYS A 319 -13.62 -7.19 -19.89
N ALA A 320 -12.64 -8.00 -19.48
CA ALA A 320 -12.28 -8.20 -18.08
C ALA A 320 -11.85 -6.88 -17.39
N TRP A 321 -11.02 -6.06 -18.03
CA TRP A 321 -10.67 -4.72 -17.54
C TRP A 321 -11.91 -3.88 -17.27
N ARG A 322 -12.81 -3.80 -18.26
CA ARG A 322 -14.03 -3.00 -18.15
C ARG A 322 -14.97 -3.53 -17.06
N GLU A 323 -15.26 -4.82 -17.06
CA GLU A 323 -16.19 -5.46 -16.12
C GLU A 323 -15.69 -5.29 -14.68
N GLN A 324 -14.38 -5.50 -14.41
CA GLN A 324 -13.83 -5.27 -13.08
C GLN A 324 -13.79 -3.79 -12.70
N LEU A 325 -13.46 -2.86 -13.60
CA LEU A 325 -13.49 -1.43 -13.27
C LEU A 325 -14.90 -0.93 -12.94
N GLN A 326 -15.91 -1.41 -13.68
CA GLN A 326 -17.31 -1.10 -13.39
C GLN A 326 -17.76 -1.68 -12.06
N LEU A 327 -17.36 -2.92 -11.76
CA LEU A 327 -17.66 -3.54 -10.48
C LEU A 327 -16.97 -2.80 -9.32
N ALA A 328 -15.68 -2.44 -9.48
CA ALA A 328 -14.94 -1.64 -8.51
C ALA A 328 -15.65 -0.31 -8.22
N ALA A 329 -16.09 0.40 -9.26
CA ALA A 329 -16.88 1.62 -9.10
C ALA A 329 -18.15 1.38 -8.30
N LEU A 330 -18.92 0.34 -8.65
CA LEU A 330 -20.17 0.00 -7.98
C LEU A 330 -19.95 -0.31 -6.49
N VAL A 331 -19.02 -1.21 -6.17
CA VAL A 331 -18.81 -1.66 -4.78
C VAL A 331 -18.27 -0.52 -3.91
N TYR A 332 -17.37 0.33 -4.42
CA TYR A 332 -16.86 1.46 -3.63
C TYR A 332 -17.91 2.56 -3.43
N MET A 333 -18.73 2.86 -4.45
CA MET A 333 -19.81 3.84 -4.31
C MET A 333 -20.95 3.34 -3.40
N ALA A 334 -21.18 2.02 -3.36
CA ALA A 334 -22.21 1.43 -2.52
C ALA A 334 -21.79 1.23 -1.05
N LEU A 335 -20.50 1.31 -0.71
CA LEU A 335 -20.02 1.16 0.67
C LEU A 335 -20.63 2.20 1.63
N PRO A 336 -20.63 3.52 1.34
CA PRO A 336 -21.29 4.51 2.20
C PRO A 336 -22.79 4.27 2.37
N LEU A 337 -23.46 3.74 1.33
CA LEU A 337 -24.88 3.37 1.40
C LEU A 337 -25.09 2.19 2.34
N VAL A 338 -24.27 1.15 2.23
CA VAL A 338 -24.32 0.02 3.16
C VAL A 338 -24.01 0.47 4.58
N ASN A 339 -23.07 1.39 4.75
CA ASN A 339 -22.80 1.99 6.05
C ASN A 339 -24.06 2.67 6.60
N ALA A 340 -24.74 3.50 5.81
CA ALA A 340 -26.01 4.15 6.18
C ALA A 340 -27.13 3.17 6.55
N LEU A 341 -27.21 2.02 5.88
CA LEU A 341 -28.25 1.02 6.16
C LEU A 341 -27.97 0.16 7.39
N THR A 342 -26.76 0.17 7.94
CA THR A 342 -26.34 -0.78 8.98
C THR A 342 -25.78 -0.11 10.26
N THR A 343 -25.66 1.22 10.31
CA THR A 343 -25.22 1.99 11.51
C THR A 343 -25.79 3.39 11.50
N ASP A 344 -25.90 3.96 12.69
CA ASP A 344 -26.21 5.36 12.92
C ASP A 344 -25.01 6.29 12.70
N LYS A 345 -23.78 5.76 12.57
CA LYS A 345 -22.53 6.49 12.26
C LYS A 345 -22.23 6.65 10.76
N HIS A 346 -23.25 6.96 9.96
CA HIS A 346 -23.09 7.16 8.52
C HIS A 346 -22.80 8.62 8.18
N LEU A 347 -22.28 8.89 6.97
CA LEU A 347 -21.86 10.22 6.51
C LEU A 347 -22.71 11.40 6.99
N VAL A 348 -24.05 11.36 6.82
CA VAL A 348 -24.94 12.44 7.24
C VAL A 348 -24.87 12.71 8.75
N ASN A 349 -24.96 11.66 9.58
CA ASN A 349 -24.91 11.78 11.03
C ASN A 349 -23.49 12.15 11.50
N SER A 350 -22.45 11.60 10.86
CA SER A 350 -21.05 11.96 11.14
C SER A 350 -20.78 13.45 10.88
N LEU A 351 -21.33 14.02 9.81
CA LEU A 351 -21.23 15.46 9.52
C LEU A 351 -22.02 16.30 10.54
N GLN A 352 -23.22 15.86 10.92
CA GLN A 352 -24.02 16.55 11.95
C GLN A 352 -23.32 16.57 13.32
N GLN A 353 -22.65 15.48 13.68
CA GLN A 353 -21.91 15.33 14.94
C GLN A 353 -20.48 15.91 14.86
N GLN A 354 -20.09 16.49 13.73
CA GLN A 354 -18.73 17.01 13.48
C GLN A 354 -17.63 15.95 13.64
N ASP A 355 -17.96 14.67 13.45
CA ASP A 355 -16.98 13.57 13.39
C ASP A 355 -16.38 13.50 11.98
N TRP A 356 -15.40 14.38 11.75
CA TRP A 356 -14.67 14.48 10.48
C TRP A 356 -13.90 13.20 10.13
N GLY A 357 -13.53 12.38 11.12
CA GLY A 357 -12.81 11.14 10.88
C GLY A 357 -13.67 10.12 10.14
N LEU A 358 -14.89 9.89 10.64
CA LEU A 358 -15.85 8.99 9.99
C LEU A 358 -16.41 9.55 8.69
N ALA A 359 -16.66 10.87 8.63
CA ALA A 359 -17.10 11.51 7.39
C ALA A 359 -16.04 11.39 6.27
N ALA A 360 -14.76 11.60 6.58
CA ALA A 360 -13.67 11.48 5.62
C ALA A 360 -13.56 10.05 5.06
N PHE A 361 -13.85 9.03 5.86
CA PHE A 361 -13.83 7.64 5.45
C PHE A 361 -14.86 7.33 4.35
N ASP A 362 -16.14 7.70 4.58
CA ASP A 362 -17.21 7.51 3.60
C ASP A 362 -16.95 8.32 2.32
N LEU A 363 -16.48 9.57 2.45
CA LEU A 363 -16.11 10.43 1.31
C LEU A 363 -14.94 9.85 0.50
N THR A 364 -13.97 9.24 1.17
CA THR A 364 -12.81 8.62 0.51
C THR A 364 -13.26 7.43 -0.34
N PHE A 365 -14.11 6.54 0.18
CA PHE A 365 -14.61 5.41 -0.62
C PHE A 365 -15.47 5.87 -1.79
N PHE A 366 -16.33 6.87 -1.60
CA PHE A 366 -17.11 7.43 -2.69
C PHE A 366 -16.19 8.02 -3.78
N THR A 367 -15.17 8.77 -3.38
CA THR A 367 -14.19 9.37 -4.30
C THR A 367 -13.41 8.31 -5.06
N ILE A 368 -12.95 7.24 -4.39
CA ILE A 368 -12.30 6.09 -5.04
C ILE A 368 -13.25 5.42 -6.05
N GLY A 369 -14.51 5.25 -5.69
CA GLY A 369 -15.56 4.75 -6.59
C GLY A 369 -15.71 5.63 -7.83
N CYS A 370 -15.76 6.95 -7.67
CA CYS A 370 -15.78 7.91 -8.79
C CYS A 370 -14.54 7.79 -9.69
N CYS A 371 -13.35 7.60 -9.13
CA CYS A 371 -12.13 7.38 -9.89
C CYS A 371 -12.18 6.08 -10.72
N PHE A 372 -12.73 4.99 -10.16
CA PHE A 372 -12.96 3.75 -10.90
C PHE A 372 -14.02 3.92 -11.99
N ALA A 373 -15.11 4.64 -11.71
CA ALA A 373 -16.16 4.92 -12.70
C ALA A 373 -15.62 5.73 -13.87
N PHE A 374 -14.83 6.77 -13.59
CA PHE A 374 -14.15 7.57 -14.60
C PHE A 374 -13.16 6.73 -15.42
N SER A 375 -12.39 5.85 -14.76
CA SER A 375 -11.47 4.93 -15.43
C SER A 375 -12.22 3.96 -16.35
N ALA A 376 -13.35 3.40 -15.90
CA ALA A 376 -14.21 2.54 -16.72
C ALA A 376 -14.78 3.27 -17.93
N TYR A 377 -15.22 4.52 -17.75
CA TYR A 377 -15.72 5.38 -18.82
C TYR A 377 -14.64 5.67 -19.87
N LYS A 378 -13.45 6.10 -19.43
CA LYS A 378 -12.31 6.35 -20.33
C LYS A 378 -11.88 5.08 -21.06
N TYR A 379 -11.85 3.94 -20.38
CA TYR A 379 -11.52 2.66 -21.01
C TYR A 379 -12.50 2.29 -22.14
N LYS A 380 -13.81 2.53 -21.95
CA LYS A 380 -14.83 2.35 -22.99
C LYS A 380 -14.56 3.20 -24.23
N THR A 381 -14.19 4.47 -24.05
CA THR A 381 -13.91 5.39 -25.16
C THR A 381 -12.66 5.05 -25.98
N LEU A 382 -11.75 4.23 -25.44
CA LEU A 382 -10.52 3.81 -26.11
C LEU A 382 -10.69 2.54 -26.96
N LEU A 383 -11.77 1.79 -26.76
CA LEU A 383 -12.11 0.68 -27.64
C LEU A 383 -12.77 1.30 -28.89
N PRO A 384 -12.19 1.15 -30.10
CA PRO A 384 -12.88 1.56 -31.29
C PRO A 384 -14.22 0.81 -31.34
N GLU A 385 -15.32 1.55 -31.36
CA GLU A 385 -16.61 0.99 -31.75
C GLU A 385 -16.36 0.24 -33.05
N LYS A 386 -16.77 -1.04 -33.12
CA LYS A 386 -16.69 -1.83 -34.34
C LYS A 386 -17.24 -0.95 -35.45
N ALA A 387 -16.37 -0.45 -36.31
CA ALA A 387 -16.79 0.24 -37.51
C ALA A 387 -17.70 -0.75 -38.22
N VAL A 388 -19.00 -0.45 -38.22
CA VAL A 388 -19.97 -1.21 -38.99
C VAL A 388 -19.37 -1.24 -40.38
N SER A 389 -19.01 -2.45 -40.82
CA SER A 389 -18.47 -2.69 -42.14
C SER A 389 -19.53 -2.21 -43.12
N ARG A 390 -19.43 -0.94 -43.53
CA ARG A 390 -20.13 -0.45 -44.69
C ARG A 390 -19.43 -1.18 -45.81
N LYS A 391 -19.99 -2.33 -46.21
CA LYS A 391 -19.70 -2.97 -47.49
C LYS A 391 -19.86 -1.86 -48.52
N VAL A 392 -18.75 -1.28 -48.95
CA VAL A 392 -18.71 -0.52 -50.18
C VAL A 392 -18.87 -1.59 -51.25
N THR A 393 -20.10 -1.85 -51.66
CA THR A 393 -20.38 -2.46 -52.96
C THR A 393 -19.71 -1.58 -53.99
N ARG A 394 -18.55 -2.01 -54.48
CA ARG A 394 -18.01 -1.50 -55.74
C ARG A 394 -19.08 -1.78 -56.81
N PRO A 395 -19.54 -0.78 -57.57
CA PRO A 395 -20.28 -1.08 -58.77
C PRO A 395 -19.33 -1.81 -59.72
N ASP A 396 -19.80 -2.90 -60.32
CA ASP A 396 -19.14 -3.52 -61.46
C ASP A 396 -18.95 -2.46 -62.54
N SER A 397 -17.70 -2.08 -62.79
CA SER A 397 -17.31 -1.34 -63.99
C SER A 397 -16.74 -2.34 -65.00
N SER A 398 -17.60 -3.21 -65.50
CA SER A 398 -17.46 -3.68 -66.88
C SER A 398 -18.03 -2.57 -67.76
N LEU A 399 -17.18 -1.81 -68.44
CA LEU A 399 -17.36 -1.24 -69.77
C LEU A 399 -16.21 -0.25 -70.08
N ASP A 400 -15.70 -0.39 -71.30
CA ASP A 400 -14.81 0.50 -72.06
C ASP A 400 -13.33 0.57 -71.70
N ASN A 401 -12.66 -0.48 -72.17
CA ASN A 401 -11.36 -0.42 -72.83
C ASN A 401 -11.46 0.45 -74.09
N ASP A 402 -11.18 1.75 -74.00
CA ASP A 402 -10.59 2.54 -75.10
C ASP A 402 -10.36 4.00 -74.68
N ASN A 403 -9.15 4.28 -74.17
CA ASN A 403 -8.38 5.47 -74.53
C ASN A 403 -7.01 5.43 -73.86
N ARG A 404 -6.05 4.86 -74.58
CA ARG A 404 -4.62 5.00 -74.30
C ARG A 404 -4.19 6.44 -74.60
N LEU A 405 -3.97 7.25 -73.56
CA LEU A 405 -3.05 8.38 -73.66
C LEU A 405 -1.67 7.93 -73.18
N GLN A 406 -0.79 7.74 -74.16
CA GLN A 406 0.62 7.43 -73.98
C GLN A 406 1.33 8.62 -73.33
N LEU A 407 2.00 8.39 -72.20
CA LEU A 407 2.99 9.33 -71.65
C LEU A 407 4.40 8.91 -72.10
N PRO A 408 5.27 9.81 -72.58
CA PRO A 408 6.59 9.44 -73.06
C PRO A 408 7.52 9.09 -71.90
N ARG A 409 8.23 7.96 -72.04
CA ARG A 409 9.38 7.62 -71.19
C ARG A 409 10.55 8.55 -71.54
N VAL A 410 10.99 9.36 -70.59
CA VAL A 410 12.29 10.02 -70.67
C VAL A 410 13.36 9.05 -70.17
N SER A 411 14.18 8.59 -71.11
CA SER A 411 15.44 7.90 -70.87
C SER A 411 16.49 8.87 -70.32
N LYS A 412 17.20 8.48 -69.27
CA LYS A 412 18.57 8.96 -69.03
C LYS A 412 19.42 7.78 -68.57
N GLU A 413 20.18 7.24 -69.53
CA GLU A 413 21.46 6.60 -69.28
C GLU A 413 22.56 7.67 -69.22
N ASN A 414 23.49 7.43 -68.30
CA ASN A 414 24.94 7.68 -68.31
C ASN A 414 25.51 9.11 -68.43
N GLY A 415 26.27 9.43 -67.39
CA GLY A 415 27.29 10.47 -67.26
C GLY A 415 28.05 10.22 -65.96
#